data_AF-F0R6S3-F1
#
_entry.id   AF-F0R6S3-F1
#
_cell.length_a   1.000
_cell.length_b   1.000
_cell.length_c   1.000
_cell.angle_alpha   90.00
_cell.angle_beta   90.00
_cell.angle_gamma   90.00
#
_symmetry.space_group_name_H-M   'P 1'
#
loop_
_entity.id
_entity.type
_entity.pdbx_description
1 polymer ?
#
loop_
_entity_poly.entity_id
_entity_poly.type
_entity_poly.pdbx_seq_one_letter_code
_entity_poly.pdbx_strand_id
1 'polypeptide(L)'
;MWKFVCKVIGTLFSILLWYLQEVPQESQSYFDKILRNYKYEVALIALVIVLSTIFVNDFIAYCKRQNAVQKWSNSFLKHIVKEHLGGRNFQTRISILRPRKGYEIIMPYLFVYPIKALFLEQHRICNKAYCKNIPYKLFCDYLTVYARYGYSDKMTSYTHFLITNRDENNGLAVKCYKEEKDSEVCTVSISNEKLPEHYVSANKRIKKYMSESYIDKKYYSTMLGMNTIANNLYAVPIFLEDQKIWGVMMIDNDSQEQISYKELLEQHIASYQKIFSYTLKILK
;
A
#
# COMPACT_ATOMS: atom_id res chain seq x y z
N MET A 1 25.26 12.30 -2.65
CA MET A 1 24.95 13.52 -3.44
C MET A 1 23.89 14.40 -2.78
N TRP A 2 22.64 13.97 -2.59
CA TRP A 2 21.57 14.84 -2.03
C TRP A 2 21.80 15.32 -0.57
N LYS A 3 22.32 14.45 0.31
CA LYS A 3 22.75 14.85 1.68
C LYS A 3 23.84 15.92 1.68
N PHE A 4 24.69 15.93 0.67
CA PHE A 4 25.74 16.94 0.50
C PHE A 4 25.13 18.26 0.04
N VAL A 5 24.18 18.23 -0.91
CA VAL A 5 23.43 19.42 -1.35
C VAL A 5 22.67 20.07 -0.19
N CYS A 6 22.00 19.28 0.67
CA CYS A 6 21.31 19.83 1.85
C CYS A 6 22.28 20.50 2.84
N LYS A 7 23.48 19.94 3.04
CA LYS A 7 24.52 20.56 3.87
C LYS A 7 25.04 21.86 3.25
N VAL A 8 25.28 21.88 1.94
CA VAL A 8 25.72 23.07 1.21
C VAL A 8 24.66 24.18 1.29
N ILE A 9 23.38 23.86 1.07
CA ILE A 9 22.27 24.81 1.21
C ILE A 9 22.18 25.33 2.65
N GLY A 10 22.32 24.45 3.65
CA GLY A 10 22.34 24.84 5.06
C GLY A 10 23.49 25.80 5.39
N THR A 11 24.70 25.52 4.90
CA THR A 11 25.86 26.40 5.08
C THR A 11 25.67 27.76 4.40
N LEU A 12 25.18 27.78 3.15
CA LEU A 12 24.87 29.01 2.43
C LEU A 12 23.79 29.84 3.13
N PHE A 13 22.79 29.18 3.72
CA PHE A 13 21.76 29.85 4.50
C PHE A 13 22.30 30.46 5.80
N SER A 14 23.19 29.76 6.52
CA SER A 14 23.88 30.31 7.69
C SER A 14 24.71 31.55 7.32
N ILE A 15 25.42 31.52 6.19
CA ILE A 15 26.18 32.66 5.67
C ILE A 15 25.25 33.82 5.32
N LEU A 16 24.12 33.55 4.67
CA LEU A 16 23.12 34.56 4.32
C LEU A 16 22.51 35.22 5.57
N LEU A 17 22.14 34.43 6.58
CA LEU A 17 21.59 34.95 7.84
C LEU A 17 22.63 35.76 8.63
N TRP A 18 23.88 35.32 8.64
CA TRP A 18 24.98 36.07 9.25
C TRP A 18 25.21 37.41 8.54
N TYR A 19 25.25 37.39 7.20
CA TYR A 19 25.36 38.61 6.41
C TYR A 19 24.18 39.57 6.62
N LEU A 20 22.94 39.05 6.73
CA LEU A 20 21.76 39.84 7.06
C LEU A 20 21.84 40.45 8.48
N GLN A 21 22.55 39.83 9.42
CA GLN A 21 22.79 40.38 10.76
C GLN A 21 23.80 41.53 10.74
N GLU A 22 24.86 41.40 9.95
CA GLU A 22 25.99 42.35 9.86
C GLU A 22 25.75 43.54 8.92
N VAL A 23 24.55 43.71 8.34
CA VAL A 23 24.26 44.84 7.42
C VAL A 23 24.49 46.18 8.14
N PRO A 24 25.48 47.01 7.71
CA PRO A 24 25.88 48.22 8.42
C PRO A 24 24.75 49.25 8.49
N GLN A 25 24.58 49.94 9.62
CA GLN A 25 23.45 50.86 9.85
C GLN A 25 23.49 52.19 9.06
N GLU A 26 24.63 52.58 8.52
CA GLU A 26 24.80 53.88 7.84
C GLU A 26 25.28 53.77 6.38
N SER A 27 25.14 52.60 5.75
CA SER A 27 25.56 52.41 4.37
C SER A 27 24.77 53.29 3.38
N GLN A 28 25.49 53.98 2.50
CA GLN A 28 24.92 54.74 1.39
C GLN A 28 24.61 53.85 0.17
N SER A 29 25.03 52.58 0.18
CA SER A 29 24.75 51.62 -0.87
C SER A 29 23.25 51.38 -1.03
N TYR A 30 22.76 51.50 -2.28
CA TYR A 30 21.38 51.21 -2.63
C TYR A 30 20.97 49.77 -2.26
N PHE A 31 21.91 48.82 -2.37
CA PHE A 31 21.68 47.41 -2.07
C PHE A 31 21.44 47.18 -0.57
N ASP A 32 22.22 47.82 0.30
CA ASP A 32 22.11 47.67 1.76
C ASP A 32 20.81 48.29 2.31
N LYS A 33 20.33 49.36 1.68
CA LYS A 33 19.02 49.96 1.99
C LYS A 33 17.87 49.02 1.65
N ILE A 34 17.90 48.36 0.49
CA ILE A 34 16.90 47.35 0.12
C ILE A 34 16.96 46.17 1.08
N LEU A 35 18.15 45.63 1.34
CA LEU A 35 18.29 44.45 2.20
C LEU A 35 17.73 44.68 3.60
N ARG A 36 17.84 45.90 4.15
CA ARG A 36 17.23 46.21 5.47
C ARG A 36 15.72 46.26 5.43
N ASN A 37 15.14 46.86 4.40
CA ASN A 37 13.68 46.98 4.29
C ASN A 37 13.03 45.59 4.19
N TYR A 38 13.70 44.65 3.52
CA TYR A 38 13.18 43.29 3.28
C TYR A 38 13.86 42.20 4.14
N LYS A 39 14.68 42.56 5.14
CA LYS A 39 15.53 41.61 5.90
C LYS A 39 14.73 40.46 6.50
N TYR A 40 13.60 40.76 7.10
CA TYR A 40 12.74 39.77 7.74
C TYR A 40 12.01 38.89 6.71
N GLU A 41 11.59 39.45 5.58
CA GLU A 41 10.93 38.70 4.52
C GLU A 41 11.90 37.75 3.82
N VAL A 42 13.13 38.21 3.54
CA VAL A 42 14.20 37.37 3.00
C VAL A 42 14.54 36.23 3.97
N ALA A 43 14.67 36.53 5.28
CA ALA A 43 14.91 35.51 6.30
C ALA A 43 13.76 34.49 6.40
N LEU A 44 12.51 34.95 6.32
CA LEU A 44 11.32 34.10 6.36
C LEU A 44 11.23 33.19 5.14
N ILE A 45 11.40 33.73 3.93
CA ILE A 45 11.39 32.96 2.68
C ILE A 45 12.46 31.87 2.73
N ALA A 46 13.66 32.23 3.16
CA ALA A 46 14.77 31.30 3.20
C ALA A 46 14.60 30.23 4.30
N LEU A 47 13.97 30.56 5.45
CA LEU A 47 13.54 29.57 6.45
C LEU A 47 12.53 28.56 5.85
N VAL A 48 11.52 29.04 5.13
CA VAL A 48 10.52 28.18 4.46
C VAL A 48 11.18 27.24 3.46
N ILE A 49 12.16 27.73 2.67
CA ILE A 49 12.92 26.91 1.72
C ILE A 49 13.70 25.81 2.44
N VAL A 50 14.39 26.14 3.55
CA VAL A 50 15.16 25.15 4.31
C VAL A 50 14.26 24.08 4.91
N LEU A 51 13.17 24.47 5.56
CA LEU A 51 12.20 23.53 6.15
C LEU A 51 11.58 22.63 5.07
N SER A 52 11.20 23.20 3.94
CA SER A 52 10.67 22.45 2.80
C SER A 52 11.70 21.45 2.25
N THR A 53 12.97 21.84 2.17
CA THR A 53 14.06 20.97 1.68
C THR A 53 14.31 19.79 2.62
N ILE A 54 14.31 20.03 3.94
CA ILE A 54 14.43 18.96 4.95
C ILE A 54 13.26 18.00 4.84
N PHE A 55 12.03 18.52 4.81
CA PHE A 55 10.81 17.72 4.68
C PHE A 55 10.83 16.86 3.41
N VAL A 56 11.16 17.44 2.26
CA VAL A 56 11.28 16.72 0.98
C VAL A 56 12.35 15.64 1.05
N ASN A 57 13.50 15.90 1.67
CA ASN A 57 14.56 14.90 1.82
C ASN A 57 14.09 13.70 2.66
N ASP A 58 13.47 13.96 3.81
CA ASP A 58 12.99 12.91 4.70
C ASP A 58 11.87 12.11 4.04
N PHE A 59 10.99 12.79 3.29
CA PHE A 59 9.97 12.16 2.47
C PHE A 59 10.56 11.27 1.35
N ILE A 60 11.60 11.73 0.65
CA ILE A 60 12.30 10.93 -0.37
C ILE A 60 12.98 9.72 0.26
N ALA A 61 13.64 9.89 1.41
CA ALA A 61 14.28 8.80 2.14
C ALA A 61 13.25 7.76 2.58
N TYR A 62 12.12 8.19 3.14
CA TYR A 62 10.99 7.34 3.48
C TYR A 62 10.47 6.58 2.26
N CYS A 63 10.22 7.27 1.13
CA CYS A 63 9.79 6.65 -0.12
C CYS A 63 10.80 5.60 -0.62
N LYS A 64 12.11 5.87 -0.54
CA LYS A 64 13.15 4.91 -0.93
C LYS A 64 13.13 3.66 -0.05
N ARG A 65 12.99 3.80 1.26
CA ARG A 65 12.86 2.67 2.19
C ARG A 65 11.61 1.84 1.88
N GLN A 66 10.46 2.48 1.74
CA GLN A 66 9.21 1.79 1.38
C GLN A 66 9.35 1.01 0.06
N ASN A 67 9.97 1.62 -0.96
CA ASN A 67 10.23 0.96 -2.24
C ASN A 67 11.20 -0.21 -2.12
N ALA A 68 12.22 -0.12 -1.27
CA ALA A 68 13.16 -1.21 -1.03
C ALA A 68 12.47 -2.41 -0.36
N VAL A 69 11.67 -2.15 0.69
CA VAL A 69 10.87 -3.17 1.37
C VAL A 69 9.88 -3.81 0.41
N GLN A 70 9.21 -3.03 -0.43
CA GLN A 70 8.25 -3.55 -1.41
C GLN A 70 8.93 -4.41 -2.47
N LYS A 71 10.08 -3.97 -3.02
CA LYS A 71 10.88 -4.77 -3.96
C LYS A 71 11.33 -6.09 -3.36
N TRP A 72 11.85 -6.04 -2.13
CA TRP A 72 12.26 -7.24 -1.41
C TRP A 72 11.07 -8.17 -1.15
N SER A 73 9.94 -7.63 -0.69
CA SER A 73 8.70 -8.38 -0.45
C SER A 73 8.24 -9.11 -1.72
N ASN A 74 8.27 -8.46 -2.88
CA ASN A 74 7.94 -9.10 -4.15
C ASN A 74 8.91 -10.25 -4.50
N SER A 75 10.21 -10.07 -4.26
CA SER A 75 11.21 -11.13 -4.47
C SER A 75 11.02 -12.30 -3.50
N PHE A 76 10.67 -12.01 -2.25
CA PHE A 76 10.38 -13.01 -1.22
C PHE A 76 9.14 -13.84 -1.59
N LEU A 77 8.06 -13.18 -2.00
CA LEU A 77 6.85 -13.84 -2.49
C LEU A 77 7.13 -14.71 -3.72
N LYS A 78 7.96 -14.22 -4.65
CA LYS A 78 8.41 -14.99 -5.82
C LYS A 78 9.16 -16.26 -5.42
N HIS A 79 9.99 -16.20 -4.38
CA HIS A 79 10.72 -17.35 -3.87
C HIS A 79 9.76 -18.40 -3.30
N ILE A 80 8.85 -18.02 -2.40
CA ILE A 80 7.84 -18.94 -1.83
C ILE A 80 7.06 -19.66 -2.95
N VAL A 81 6.61 -18.90 -3.95
CA VAL A 81 5.82 -19.46 -5.05
C VAL A 81 6.61 -20.47 -5.87
N LYS A 82 7.89 -20.18 -6.15
CA LYS A 82 8.75 -21.05 -6.94
C LYS A 82 9.11 -22.35 -6.22
N GLU A 83 9.42 -22.26 -4.94
CA GLU A 83 9.90 -23.41 -4.17
C GLU A 83 8.74 -24.30 -3.69
N HIS A 84 7.63 -23.72 -3.23
CA HIS A 84 6.61 -24.48 -2.49
C HIS A 84 5.20 -24.44 -3.09
N LEU A 85 4.90 -23.52 -4.01
CA LEU A 85 3.57 -23.39 -4.62
C LEU A 85 3.54 -23.81 -6.10
N GLY A 86 4.44 -24.72 -6.48
CA GLY A 86 4.49 -25.32 -7.81
C GLY A 86 5.01 -24.40 -8.93
N GLY A 87 5.41 -23.17 -8.62
CA GLY A 87 6.21 -22.24 -9.44
C GLY A 87 5.66 -21.77 -10.79
N ARG A 88 4.76 -22.51 -11.43
CA ARG A 88 4.27 -22.29 -12.81
C ARG A 88 2.75 -22.39 -12.95
N ASN A 89 2.01 -22.64 -11.87
CA ASN A 89 0.56 -22.75 -11.96
C ASN A 89 -0.02 -21.34 -12.19
N PHE A 90 -0.55 -21.08 -13.39
CA PHE A 90 -1.06 -19.75 -13.81
C PHE A 90 -2.21 -19.23 -12.93
N GLN A 91 -2.80 -20.12 -12.13
CA GLN A 91 -3.95 -19.85 -11.28
C GLN A 91 -3.57 -19.39 -9.86
N THR A 92 -2.33 -19.63 -9.40
CA THR A 92 -1.91 -19.30 -8.04
C THR A 92 -1.37 -17.87 -7.95
N ARG A 93 -1.81 -17.14 -6.93
CA ARG A 93 -1.29 -15.83 -6.54
C ARG A 93 -0.98 -15.83 -5.06
N ILE A 94 0.05 -15.08 -4.70
CA ILE A 94 0.39 -14.75 -3.32
C ILE A 94 0.47 -13.23 -3.19
N SER A 95 -0.14 -12.69 -2.15
CA SER A 95 -0.24 -11.27 -1.88
C SER A 95 0.09 -11.00 -0.42
N ILE A 96 0.67 -9.84 -0.15
CA ILE A 96 0.77 -9.28 1.20
C ILE A 96 -0.20 -8.12 1.25
N LEU A 97 -1.12 -8.17 2.20
CA LEU A 97 -2.09 -7.14 2.51
C LEU A 97 -1.63 -6.38 3.74
N ARG A 98 -1.63 -5.04 3.67
CA ARG A 98 -1.24 -4.16 4.77
C ARG A 98 -2.36 -3.17 5.09
N PRO A 99 -2.62 -2.88 6.39
CA PRO A 99 -3.55 -1.83 6.77
C PRO A 99 -3.06 -0.47 6.25
N ARG A 100 -3.96 0.25 5.59
CA ARG A 100 -3.79 1.64 5.16
C ARG A 100 -5.07 2.41 5.40
N LYS A 101 -4.95 3.70 5.69
CA LYS A 101 -6.13 4.56 5.82
C LYS A 101 -6.74 4.83 4.45
N GLY A 102 -8.06 4.95 4.37
CA GLY A 102 -8.77 5.25 3.12
C GLY A 102 -8.22 6.47 2.38
N TYR A 103 -7.86 7.55 3.10
CA TYR A 103 -7.28 8.74 2.49
C TYR A 103 -5.92 8.45 1.82
N GLU A 104 -5.09 7.56 2.39
CA GLU A 104 -3.79 7.20 1.81
C GLU A 104 -3.93 6.48 0.47
N ILE A 105 -5.04 5.75 0.29
CA ILE A 105 -5.38 5.08 -0.96
C ILE A 105 -5.79 6.11 -2.02
N ILE A 106 -6.53 7.16 -1.63
CA ILE A 106 -7.05 8.19 -2.55
C ILE A 106 -6.01 9.27 -2.88
N MET A 107 -5.08 9.59 -1.96
CA MET A 107 -4.11 10.68 -2.19
C MET A 107 -3.35 10.58 -3.51
N PRO A 108 -2.85 9.41 -3.96
CA PRO A 108 -2.25 9.28 -5.28
C PRO A 108 -3.19 9.70 -6.43
N TYR A 109 -4.49 9.47 -6.31
CA TYR A 109 -5.48 9.88 -7.31
C TYR A 109 -5.76 11.38 -7.29
N LEU A 110 -5.70 12.02 -6.12
CA LEU A 110 -5.92 13.46 -6.02
C LEU A 110 -4.70 14.28 -6.45
N PHE A 111 -3.49 13.80 -6.16
CA PHE A 111 -2.26 14.58 -6.37
C PHE A 111 -1.39 14.03 -7.50
N VAL A 112 -1.13 12.71 -7.54
CA VAL A 112 -0.22 12.14 -8.54
C VAL A 112 -0.87 12.08 -9.92
N TYR A 113 -2.19 11.83 -9.98
CA TYR A 113 -2.90 11.73 -11.25
C TYR A 113 -2.98 13.07 -12.00
N PRO A 114 -3.42 14.20 -11.40
CA PRO A 114 -3.41 15.48 -12.10
C PRO A 114 -2.00 15.89 -12.54
N ILE A 115 -1.00 15.68 -11.68
CA ILE A 115 0.40 15.99 -12.02
C ILE A 115 0.86 15.15 -13.22
N LYS A 116 0.61 13.83 -13.22
CA LYS A 116 0.98 12.98 -14.37
C LYS A 116 0.18 13.32 -15.63
N ALA A 117 -1.07 13.73 -15.49
CA ALA A 117 -1.91 14.17 -16.60
C ALA A 117 -1.44 15.48 -17.25
N LEU A 118 -0.73 16.34 -16.51
CA LEU A 118 -0.07 17.52 -17.09
C LEU A 118 1.11 17.14 -18.00
N PHE A 119 1.77 15.99 -17.77
CA PHE A 119 2.97 15.57 -18.50
C PHE A 119 2.74 14.43 -19.52
N LEU A 120 1.54 13.84 -19.57
CA LEU A 120 1.21 12.72 -20.44
C LEU A 120 -0.08 13.01 -21.19
N GLU A 121 -0.18 12.61 -22.47
CA GLU A 121 -1.41 12.73 -23.25
C GLU A 121 -2.61 12.11 -22.51
N GLN A 122 -3.62 12.94 -22.27
CA GLN A 122 -4.81 12.70 -21.44
C GLN A 122 -5.48 11.34 -21.72
N HIS A 123 -5.48 10.89 -22.97
CA HIS A 123 -6.16 9.68 -23.43
C HIS A 123 -5.55 8.37 -22.90
N ARG A 124 -4.26 8.32 -22.54
CA ARG A 124 -3.64 7.11 -21.97
C ARG A 124 -4.01 6.86 -20.51
N ILE A 125 -4.57 7.85 -19.82
CA ILE A 125 -4.78 7.81 -18.36
C ILE A 125 -6.24 7.50 -18.00
N CYS A 126 -7.21 7.88 -18.83
CA CYS A 126 -8.65 7.67 -18.59
C CYS A 126 -9.13 6.21 -18.77
N ASN A 127 -8.43 5.37 -19.53
CA ASN A 127 -8.86 4.00 -19.85
C ASN A 127 -8.60 2.94 -18.76
N LYS A 128 -8.05 3.33 -17.61
CA LYS A 128 -7.77 2.39 -16.51
C LYS A 128 -8.89 2.48 -15.47
N ALA A 129 -9.26 1.33 -14.92
CA ALA A 129 -10.36 1.08 -13.97
C ALA A 129 -10.27 1.81 -12.60
N TYR A 130 -9.73 3.02 -12.57
CA TYR A 130 -9.35 3.78 -11.38
C TYR A 130 -10.54 4.22 -10.53
N CYS A 131 -11.69 4.54 -11.14
CA CYS A 131 -12.86 5.01 -10.40
C CYS A 131 -13.62 3.89 -9.68
N LYS A 132 -13.38 2.61 -10.01
CA LYS A 132 -14.15 1.48 -9.47
C LYS A 132 -13.69 1.01 -8.07
N ASN A 133 -12.60 1.55 -7.54
CA ASN A 133 -12.01 1.10 -6.26
C ASN A 133 -11.72 2.26 -5.29
N ILE A 134 -12.57 3.28 -5.28
CA ILE A 134 -12.46 4.39 -4.32
C ILE A 134 -12.96 3.90 -2.95
N PRO A 135 -12.16 3.96 -1.87
CA PRO A 135 -12.62 3.62 -0.54
C PRO A 135 -13.70 4.60 -0.09
N TYR A 136 -14.86 4.06 0.26
CA TYR A 136 -16.03 4.85 0.65
C TYR A 136 -15.94 5.48 2.06
N LYS A 137 -14.99 5.04 2.91
CA LYS A 137 -14.73 5.61 4.24
C LYS A 137 -13.28 6.07 4.36
N LEU A 138 -13.03 7.37 4.20
CA LEU A 138 -11.67 7.92 4.14
C LEU A 138 -10.82 7.68 5.41
N PHE A 139 -11.42 7.68 6.59
CA PHE A 139 -10.71 7.61 7.87
C PHE A 139 -10.62 6.21 8.46
N CYS A 140 -11.23 5.23 7.81
CA CYS A 140 -11.15 3.84 8.25
C CYS A 140 -9.93 3.13 7.67
N ASP A 141 -9.52 2.05 8.33
CA ASP A 141 -8.45 1.18 7.87
C ASP A 141 -8.96 0.17 6.85
N TYR A 142 -8.15 -0.07 5.82
CA TYR A 142 -8.40 -1.07 4.80
C TYR A 142 -7.17 -1.98 4.70
N LEU A 143 -7.40 -3.28 4.55
CA LEU A 143 -6.37 -4.17 4.04
C LEU A 143 -6.22 -3.96 2.54
N THR A 144 -5.02 -3.55 2.15
CA THR A 144 -4.69 -3.21 0.76
C THR A 144 -3.48 -4.00 0.30
N VAL A 145 -3.44 -4.35 -0.99
CA VAL A 145 -2.31 -5.08 -1.57
C VAL A 145 -1.05 -4.21 -1.49
N TYR A 146 -0.10 -4.66 -0.68
CA TYR A 146 1.21 -4.06 -0.53
C TYR A 146 2.22 -4.63 -1.53
N ALA A 147 2.27 -5.96 -1.61
CA ALA A 147 3.12 -6.72 -2.53
C ALA A 147 2.31 -7.89 -3.10
N ARG A 148 2.59 -8.28 -4.34
CA ARG A 148 1.91 -9.39 -5.00
C ARG A 148 2.83 -10.05 -6.01
N TYR A 149 2.77 -11.38 -6.05
CA TYR A 149 3.37 -12.19 -7.09
C TYR A 149 2.39 -13.30 -7.52
N GLY A 150 2.39 -13.67 -8.79
CA GLY A 150 1.54 -14.73 -9.32
C GLY A 150 1.56 -14.73 -10.84
N TYR A 151 0.99 -15.76 -11.45
CA TYR A 151 1.01 -15.96 -12.89
C TYR A 151 -0.35 -15.74 -13.56
N SER A 152 -1.36 -15.28 -12.83
CA SER A 152 -2.69 -15.02 -13.37
C SER A 152 -2.68 -13.91 -14.42
N ASP A 153 -3.31 -14.17 -15.57
CA ASP A 153 -3.51 -13.21 -16.66
C ASP A 153 -4.19 -11.90 -16.19
N LYS A 154 -4.91 -11.98 -15.06
CA LYS A 154 -5.57 -10.84 -14.39
C LYS A 154 -4.75 -10.34 -13.19
N MET A 155 -3.51 -9.90 -13.44
CA MET A 155 -2.57 -9.46 -12.39
C MET A 155 -3.07 -8.29 -11.53
N THR A 156 -3.88 -7.40 -12.10
CA THR A 156 -4.34 -6.19 -11.41
C THR A 156 -5.68 -6.45 -10.71
N SER A 157 -5.65 -6.77 -9.42
CA SER A 157 -6.81 -6.59 -8.53
C SER A 157 -6.48 -5.48 -7.53
N TYR A 158 -7.32 -4.44 -7.52
CA TYR A 158 -7.22 -3.28 -6.64
C TYR A 158 -8.21 -3.37 -5.47
N THR A 159 -8.72 -4.57 -5.17
CA THR A 159 -9.72 -4.73 -4.12
C THR A 159 -9.12 -4.37 -2.76
N HIS A 160 -9.83 -3.52 -2.03
CA HIS A 160 -9.50 -3.10 -0.67
C HIS A 160 -10.56 -3.62 0.28
N PHE A 161 -10.13 -4.28 1.36
CA PHE A 161 -11.05 -4.86 2.33
C PHE A 161 -11.14 -3.95 3.54
N LEU A 162 -12.33 -3.38 3.79
CA LEU A 162 -12.55 -2.53 4.95
C LEU A 162 -12.37 -3.33 6.25
N ILE A 163 -11.51 -2.84 7.14
CA ILE A 163 -11.34 -3.35 8.49
C ILE A 163 -12.35 -2.62 9.38
N THR A 164 -13.20 -3.36 10.10
CA THR A 164 -14.13 -2.78 11.08
C THR A 164 -14.03 -3.51 12.40
N ASN A 165 -14.20 -2.79 13.52
CA ASN A 165 -14.15 -3.37 14.85
C ASN A 165 -15.39 -4.21 15.21
N ARG A 166 -16.37 -4.33 14.31
CA ARG A 166 -17.54 -5.19 14.51
C ARG A 166 -17.17 -6.64 14.17
N ASP A 167 -17.95 -7.60 14.68
CA ASP A 167 -17.81 -9.04 14.38
C ASP A 167 -17.94 -9.39 12.88
N GLU A 168 -18.34 -8.39 12.08
CA GLU A 168 -18.56 -8.52 10.65
C GLU A 168 -17.23 -8.48 9.89
N ASN A 169 -16.96 -9.57 9.15
CA ASN A 169 -15.75 -9.73 8.35
C ASN A 169 -15.98 -9.35 6.89
N ASN A 170 -14.96 -8.74 6.29
CA ASN A 170 -14.92 -8.44 4.86
C ASN A 170 -13.89 -9.35 4.21
N GLY A 171 -14.17 -10.65 4.21
CA GLY A 171 -13.31 -11.67 3.63
C GLY A 171 -12.31 -12.30 4.60
N LEU A 172 -11.72 -13.40 4.15
CA LEU A 172 -10.76 -14.21 4.90
C LEU A 172 -9.57 -13.41 5.44
N ALA A 173 -9.04 -12.48 4.65
CA ALA A 173 -7.91 -11.65 5.07
C ALA A 173 -8.25 -10.77 6.28
N VAL A 174 -9.46 -10.19 6.32
CA VAL A 174 -9.90 -9.37 7.45
C VAL A 174 -10.13 -10.23 8.69
N LYS A 175 -10.68 -11.44 8.52
CA LYS A 175 -10.82 -12.41 9.61
C LYS A 175 -9.45 -12.75 10.21
N CYS A 176 -8.50 -13.17 9.37
CA CYS A 176 -7.13 -13.47 9.76
C CYS A 176 -6.44 -12.29 10.46
N TYR A 177 -6.64 -11.07 9.96
CA TYR A 177 -6.08 -9.87 10.58
C TYR A 177 -6.63 -9.59 11.99
N LYS A 178 -7.93 -9.79 12.20
CA LYS A 178 -8.59 -9.54 13.50
C LYS A 178 -8.32 -10.63 14.52
N GLU A 179 -8.35 -11.89 14.07
CA GLU A 179 -8.18 -13.05 14.94
C GLU A 179 -6.71 -13.38 15.19
N GLU A 180 -5.79 -12.80 14.39
CA GLU A 180 -4.35 -13.03 14.44
C GLU A 180 -3.98 -14.51 14.31
N LYS A 181 -4.81 -15.25 13.56
CA LYS A 181 -4.67 -16.69 13.33
C LYS A 181 -4.69 -16.98 11.84
N ASP A 182 -4.00 -18.06 11.48
CA ASP A 182 -4.08 -18.61 10.15
C ASP A 182 -5.51 -19.07 9.84
N SER A 183 -5.93 -18.94 8.59
CA SER A 183 -7.27 -19.34 8.18
C SER A 183 -7.25 -19.81 6.74
N GLU A 184 -7.87 -20.94 6.47
CA GLU A 184 -8.01 -21.52 5.14
C GLU A 184 -9.50 -21.69 4.80
N VAL A 185 -9.83 -21.44 3.53
CA VAL A 185 -11.15 -21.68 2.96
C VAL A 185 -10.97 -22.30 1.58
N CYS A 186 -11.64 -23.43 1.38
CA CYS A 186 -11.89 -24.00 0.06
C CYS A 186 -13.39 -23.91 -0.21
N THR A 187 -13.77 -23.02 -1.12
CA THR A 187 -15.16 -22.64 -1.43
C THR A 187 -15.53 -23.02 -2.87
N VAL A 188 -16.82 -22.97 -3.18
CA VAL A 188 -17.33 -23.21 -4.54
C VAL A 188 -16.86 -22.15 -5.55
N SER A 189 -16.51 -22.59 -6.76
CA SER A 189 -16.20 -21.68 -7.86
C SER A 189 -17.40 -20.90 -8.36
N ILE A 190 -17.28 -19.57 -8.37
CA ILE A 190 -18.27 -18.64 -8.95
C ILE A 190 -17.68 -17.76 -10.06
N SER A 191 -16.50 -18.10 -10.61
CA SER A 191 -15.81 -17.30 -11.63
C SER A 191 -16.62 -17.08 -12.92
N ASN A 192 -17.56 -17.99 -13.23
CA ASN A 192 -18.43 -17.92 -14.41
C ASN A 192 -19.84 -17.39 -14.09
N GLU A 193 -20.11 -17.05 -12.83
CA GLU A 193 -21.41 -16.54 -12.42
C GLU A 193 -21.49 -15.02 -12.70
N LYS A 194 -22.62 -14.57 -13.23
CA LYS A 194 -22.87 -13.13 -13.40
C LYS A 194 -23.25 -12.54 -12.03
N LEU A 195 -22.42 -11.66 -11.49
CA LEU A 195 -22.71 -10.97 -10.24
C LEU A 195 -23.81 -9.91 -10.47
N PRO A 196 -25.00 -10.02 -9.84
CA PRO A 196 -26.00 -8.96 -9.89
C PRO A 196 -25.54 -7.73 -9.11
N GLU A 197 -26.11 -6.56 -9.40
CA GLU A 197 -25.74 -5.30 -8.73
C GLU A 197 -26.08 -5.28 -7.23
N HIS A 198 -27.12 -6.00 -6.83
CA HIS A 198 -27.59 -6.05 -5.45
C HIS A 198 -27.54 -7.46 -4.87
N TYR A 199 -27.13 -7.57 -3.60
CA TYR A 199 -27.03 -8.84 -2.87
C TYR A 199 -28.37 -9.60 -2.79
N VAL A 200 -29.49 -8.89 -2.69
CA VAL A 200 -30.83 -9.50 -2.60
C VAL A 200 -31.09 -10.41 -3.80
N SER A 201 -30.70 -9.94 -4.99
CA SER A 201 -30.81 -10.64 -6.27
C SER A 201 -29.73 -11.70 -6.49
N ALA A 202 -28.74 -11.83 -5.59
CA ALA A 202 -27.70 -12.84 -5.71
C ALA A 202 -28.26 -14.25 -5.55
N ASN A 203 -27.79 -15.15 -6.42
CA ASN A 203 -28.19 -16.55 -6.40
C ASN A 203 -27.61 -17.29 -5.17
N LYS A 204 -28.08 -18.52 -4.94
CA LYS A 204 -27.66 -19.33 -3.78
C LYS A 204 -26.15 -19.61 -3.77
N ARG A 205 -25.50 -19.77 -4.93
CA ARG A 205 -24.06 -20.06 -5.04
C ARG A 205 -23.22 -18.86 -4.61
N ILE A 206 -23.57 -17.65 -5.07
CA ILE A 206 -22.91 -16.41 -4.67
C ILE A 206 -23.06 -16.18 -3.16
N LYS A 207 -24.27 -16.34 -2.63
CA LYS A 207 -24.52 -16.20 -1.18
C LYS A 207 -23.72 -17.21 -0.36
N LYS A 208 -23.63 -18.46 -0.85
CA LYS A 208 -22.82 -19.51 -0.24
C LYS A 208 -21.33 -19.15 -0.26
N TYR A 209 -20.79 -18.73 -1.40
CA TYR A 209 -19.40 -18.28 -1.55
C TYR A 209 -19.04 -17.19 -0.54
N MET A 210 -19.88 -16.15 -0.43
CA MET A 210 -19.65 -15.05 0.51
C MET A 210 -19.61 -15.54 1.96
N SER A 211 -20.55 -16.40 2.33
CA SER A 211 -20.60 -16.99 3.67
C SER A 211 -19.34 -17.81 3.98
N GLU A 212 -18.93 -18.67 3.05
CA GLU A 212 -17.74 -19.54 3.20
C GLU A 212 -16.45 -18.72 3.23
N SER A 213 -16.39 -17.63 2.47
CA SER A 213 -15.23 -16.72 2.41
C SER A 213 -15.24 -15.63 3.48
N TYR A 214 -16.18 -15.66 4.43
CA TYR A 214 -16.35 -14.66 5.50
C TYR A 214 -16.56 -13.23 5.00
N ILE A 215 -17.27 -13.04 3.90
CA ILE A 215 -17.68 -11.73 3.39
C ILE A 215 -19.13 -11.48 3.84
N ASP A 216 -19.32 -10.55 4.78
CA ASP A 216 -20.67 -10.15 5.18
C ASP A 216 -21.46 -9.54 4.01
N LYS A 217 -22.79 -9.75 4.01
CA LYS A 217 -23.71 -9.21 2.99
C LYS A 217 -23.57 -7.71 2.76
N LYS A 218 -23.22 -6.92 3.78
CA LYS A 218 -23.02 -5.46 3.64
C LYS A 218 -21.78 -5.10 2.83
N TYR A 219 -20.84 -6.03 2.67
CA TYR A 219 -19.63 -5.89 1.87
C TYR A 219 -19.76 -6.51 0.48
N TYR A 220 -20.99 -6.74 0.01
CA TYR A 220 -21.24 -7.20 -1.36
C TYR A 220 -20.56 -6.34 -2.42
N SER A 221 -20.48 -5.02 -2.20
CA SER A 221 -19.77 -4.09 -3.07
C SER A 221 -18.26 -4.38 -3.16
N THR A 222 -17.63 -4.89 -2.10
CA THR A 222 -16.23 -5.34 -2.15
C THR A 222 -16.07 -6.52 -3.12
N MET A 223 -17.01 -7.47 -3.12
CA MET A 223 -16.99 -8.59 -4.06
C MET A 223 -17.24 -8.14 -5.51
N LEU A 224 -18.14 -7.18 -5.74
CA LEU A 224 -18.33 -6.58 -7.07
C LEU A 224 -17.07 -5.89 -7.61
N GLY A 225 -16.22 -5.38 -6.72
CA GLY A 225 -14.92 -4.78 -7.05
C GLY A 225 -13.78 -5.80 -7.23
N MET A 226 -14.03 -7.10 -7.04
CA MET A 226 -13.02 -8.14 -7.26
C MET A 226 -12.88 -8.47 -8.74
N ASN A 227 -11.67 -8.29 -9.27
CA ASN A 227 -11.37 -8.67 -10.66
C ASN A 227 -11.24 -10.19 -10.85
N THR A 228 -10.98 -10.92 -9.77
CA THR A 228 -10.90 -12.38 -9.73
C THR A 228 -11.44 -12.85 -8.40
N ILE A 229 -12.32 -13.84 -8.46
CA ILE A 229 -12.88 -14.52 -7.30
C ILE A 229 -12.16 -15.86 -7.21
N ALA A 230 -11.37 -16.04 -6.14
CA ALA A 230 -10.61 -17.25 -5.90
C ALA A 230 -11.39 -18.21 -5.00
N ASN A 231 -11.13 -19.50 -5.18
CA ASN A 231 -11.88 -20.59 -4.56
C ASN A 231 -11.07 -21.30 -3.47
N ASN A 232 -9.75 -21.29 -3.60
CA ASN A 232 -8.85 -21.73 -2.55
C ASN A 232 -8.16 -20.50 -1.99
N LEU A 233 -8.36 -20.23 -0.71
CA LEU A 233 -7.85 -19.07 0.00
C LEU A 233 -7.13 -19.52 1.27
N TYR A 234 -5.88 -19.10 1.43
CA TYR A 234 -5.14 -19.30 2.68
C TYR A 234 -4.56 -17.97 3.14
N ALA A 235 -4.87 -17.57 4.37
CA ALA A 235 -4.43 -16.33 4.99
C ALA A 235 -3.56 -16.63 6.21
N VAL A 236 -2.41 -15.94 6.29
CA VAL A 236 -1.42 -16.08 7.34
C VAL A 236 -1.08 -14.70 7.89
N PRO A 237 -1.18 -14.47 9.21
CA PRO A 237 -0.80 -13.20 9.80
C PRO A 237 0.72 -13.00 9.71
N ILE A 238 1.15 -11.76 9.48
CA ILE A 238 2.56 -11.37 9.51
C ILE A 238 2.77 -10.50 10.74
N PHE A 239 3.63 -10.93 11.65
CA PHE A 239 3.95 -10.23 12.88
C PHE A 239 5.29 -9.49 12.80
N LEU A 240 5.38 -8.39 13.53
CA LEU A 240 6.64 -7.76 13.90
C LEU A 240 7.27 -8.48 15.11
N GLU A 241 8.52 -8.15 15.44
CA GLU A 241 9.21 -8.71 16.62
C GLU A 241 8.45 -8.47 17.94
N ASP A 242 7.75 -7.34 18.05
CA ASP A 242 6.92 -6.96 19.21
C ASP A 242 5.54 -7.65 19.24
N GLN A 243 5.36 -8.71 18.44
CA GLN A 243 4.11 -9.47 18.27
C GLN A 243 2.94 -8.64 17.72
N LYS A 244 3.18 -7.41 17.29
CA LYS A 244 2.16 -6.61 16.63
C LYS A 244 1.94 -7.10 15.21
N ILE A 245 0.68 -7.31 14.82
CA ILE A 245 0.35 -7.64 13.43
C ILE A 245 0.75 -6.50 12.48
N TRP A 246 1.58 -6.82 11.50
CA TRP A 246 2.03 -5.92 10.45
C TRP A 246 1.11 -5.95 9.23
N GLY A 247 0.56 -7.12 8.91
CA GLY A 247 -0.27 -7.37 7.74
C GLY A 247 -0.66 -8.84 7.63
N VAL A 248 -1.20 -9.23 6.49
CA VAL A 248 -1.64 -10.60 6.19
C VAL A 248 -1.04 -11.05 4.87
N MET A 249 -0.37 -12.20 4.85
CA MET A 249 -0.04 -12.90 3.63
C MET A 249 -1.25 -13.71 3.21
N MET A 250 -1.66 -13.59 1.95
CA MET A 250 -2.81 -14.30 1.40
C MET A 250 -2.38 -15.03 0.14
N ILE A 251 -2.69 -16.31 0.07
CA ILE A 251 -2.54 -17.15 -1.11
C ILE A 251 -3.94 -17.40 -1.63
N ASP A 252 -4.11 -17.19 -2.93
CA ASP A 252 -5.38 -17.35 -3.60
C ASP A 252 -5.21 -18.07 -4.94
N ASN A 253 -6.16 -18.93 -5.27
CA ASN A 253 -6.16 -19.70 -6.51
C ASN A 253 -7.59 -19.89 -7.05
N ASP A 254 -7.74 -19.74 -8.36
CA ASP A 254 -9.02 -19.80 -9.09
C ASP A 254 -9.25 -21.13 -9.84
N SER A 255 -8.43 -22.15 -9.58
CA SER A 255 -8.65 -23.54 -9.98
C SER A 255 -9.99 -24.07 -9.48
N GLN A 256 -10.47 -25.10 -10.16
CA GLN A 256 -11.61 -25.90 -9.71
C GLN A 256 -11.19 -27.01 -8.73
N GLU A 257 -9.90 -27.32 -8.65
CA GLU A 257 -9.37 -28.29 -7.71
C GLU A 257 -9.35 -27.73 -6.29
N GLN A 258 -9.69 -28.55 -5.31
CA GLN A 258 -9.55 -28.20 -3.91
C GLN A 258 -8.09 -28.39 -3.49
N ILE A 259 -7.42 -27.28 -3.14
CA ILE A 259 -6.00 -27.28 -2.78
C ILE A 259 -5.86 -26.71 -1.38
N SER A 260 -5.29 -27.48 -0.44
CA SER A 260 -4.89 -26.95 0.87
C SER A 260 -3.48 -26.36 0.76
N TYR A 261 -3.40 -25.03 0.82
CA TYR A 261 -2.10 -24.33 0.89
C TYR A 261 -1.54 -24.31 2.30
N LYS A 262 -2.40 -24.50 3.31
CA LYS A 262 -1.97 -24.64 4.69
C LYS A 262 -1.05 -25.84 4.85
N GLU A 263 -1.44 -27.01 4.38
CA GLU A 263 -0.63 -28.23 4.44
C GLU A 263 0.70 -28.08 3.70
N LEU A 264 0.68 -27.48 2.50
CA LEU A 264 1.88 -27.27 1.69
C LEU A 264 2.93 -26.34 2.33
N LEU A 265 2.50 -25.43 3.21
CA LEU A 265 3.37 -24.42 3.81
C LEU A 265 3.58 -24.58 5.32
N GLU A 266 2.88 -25.50 5.98
CA GLU A 266 2.85 -25.65 7.44
C GLU A 266 4.26 -25.67 8.05
N GLN A 267 5.16 -26.45 7.45
CA GLN A 267 6.55 -26.60 7.92
C GLN A 267 7.44 -25.38 7.66
N HIS A 268 7.01 -24.45 6.81
CA HIS A 268 7.82 -23.32 6.34
C HIS A 268 7.32 -21.96 6.86
N ILE A 269 6.03 -21.82 7.19
CA ILE A 269 5.42 -20.54 7.60
C ILE A 269 6.17 -19.89 8.76
N ALA A 270 6.52 -20.64 9.80
CA ALA A 270 7.21 -20.08 10.97
C ALA A 270 8.59 -19.50 10.59
N SER A 271 9.33 -20.19 9.72
CA SER A 271 10.62 -19.71 9.20
C SER A 271 10.45 -18.46 8.33
N TYR A 272 9.42 -18.44 7.48
CA TYR A 272 9.11 -17.27 6.66
C TYR A 272 8.71 -16.06 7.47
N GLN A 273 7.90 -16.22 8.52
CA GLN A 273 7.57 -15.12 9.42
C GLN A 273 8.82 -14.55 10.10
N LYS A 274 9.76 -15.40 10.54
CA LYS A 274 11.04 -14.96 11.13
C LYS A 274 11.88 -14.18 10.12
N ILE A 275 12.06 -14.71 8.91
CA ILE A 275 12.83 -14.04 7.83
C ILE A 275 12.19 -12.69 7.51
N PHE A 276 10.86 -12.65 7.40
CA PHE A 276 10.13 -11.42 7.09
C PHE A 276 10.26 -10.37 8.19
N SER A 277 10.02 -10.76 9.44
CA SER A 277 10.12 -9.87 10.60
C SER A 277 11.54 -9.30 10.75
N TYR A 278 12.56 -10.15 10.64
CA TYR A 278 13.96 -9.73 10.69
C TYR A 278 14.32 -8.78 9.54
N THR A 279 13.86 -9.06 8.32
CA THR A 279 14.14 -8.20 7.17
C THR A 279 13.45 -6.84 7.29
N LEU A 280 12.21 -6.81 7.80
CA LEU A 280 11.53 -5.55 8.09
C LEU A 280 12.31 -4.69 9.08
N LYS A 281 12.94 -5.30 10.09
CA LYS A 281 13.78 -4.58 11.06
C LYS A 281 15.02 -3.96 10.43
N ILE A 282 15.73 -4.71 9.59
CA ILE A 282 16.95 -4.20 8.91
C ILE A 282 16.62 -3.05 7.96
N LEU A 283 15.47 -3.13 7.28
CA LEU A 283 15.09 -2.17 6.25
C LEU A 283 14.31 -0.95 6.80
N LYS A 284 14.01 -0.92 8.10
CA LYS A 284 13.31 0.18 8.78
C LYS A 284 14.23 1.38 9.00
#